data_AF-A0A8J7SS44-F1
#
_entry.id   AF-A0A8J7SS44-F1
#
_cell.length_a   1.000
_cell.length_b   1.000
_cell.length_c   1.000
_cell.angle_alpha   90.00
_cell.angle_beta   90.00
_cell.angle_gamma   90.00
#
_symmetry.space_group_name_H-M   'P 1'
#
loop_
_entity.id
_entity.type
_entity.pdbx_description
1 polymer ?
#
loop_
_entity_poly.entity_id
_entity_poly.type
_entity_poly.pdbx_seq_one_letter_code
_entity_poly.pdbx_strand_id
1 'polypeptide(L)'
;MWEAKMPELESDQRLEQLITGNIKQDVLVIGSSRGARGILAKELEAATGYSSYNLSYPGSDILFHEFLLKKCLEKTQAKMIVLVLDDPGAFYDYETINFRYDKLYPLIYYPEIREELVLREKKIKYVVDWVVAYRIRESFPSSL
;
A
#
# COMPACT_ATOMS: atom_id res chain seq x y z
N MET A 1 -23.66 10.05 5.98
CA MET A 1 -22.19 9.94 5.91
C MET A 1 -21.87 8.63 6.60
N TRP A 2 -21.66 7.55 5.86
CA TRP A 2 -21.43 6.22 6.43
C TRP A 2 -19.97 5.84 6.15
N GLU A 3 -19.19 5.74 7.22
CA GLU A 3 -17.80 5.27 7.19
C GLU A 3 -17.82 3.74 7.19
N ALA A 4 -17.28 3.13 6.15
CA ALA A 4 -17.16 1.69 6.05
C ALA A 4 -16.20 1.17 7.15
N LYS A 5 -16.65 0.23 7.98
CA LYS A 5 -15.93 -0.40 9.11
C LYS A 5 -14.72 -1.29 8.73
N MET A 6 -14.22 -1.21 7.50
CA MET A 6 -13.20 -2.13 6.97
C MET A 6 -11.73 -1.66 7.06
N PRO A 7 -11.41 -0.35 7.04
CA PRO A 7 -10.05 0.12 7.32
C PRO A 7 -9.53 -0.34 8.68
N GLU A 8 -10.43 -0.52 9.66
CA GLU A 8 -10.10 -1.02 11.01
C GLU A 8 -9.56 -2.46 11.03
N LEU A 9 -9.76 -3.25 9.96
CA LEU A 9 -9.21 -4.60 9.82
C LEU A 9 -7.77 -4.59 9.29
N GLU A 10 -7.32 -3.50 8.68
CA GLU A 10 -5.92 -3.34 8.29
C GLU A 10 -5.10 -2.87 9.50
N SER A 11 -4.31 -3.76 10.09
CA SER A 11 -3.39 -3.40 11.19
C SER A 11 -2.33 -2.36 10.81
N ASP A 12 -2.15 -2.10 9.52
CA ASP A 12 -1.09 -1.29 8.94
C ASP A 12 -1.68 -0.22 8.01
N GLN A 13 -2.04 0.94 8.55
CA GLN A 13 -2.75 2.01 7.83
C GLN A 13 -1.88 2.78 6.83
N ARG A 14 -0.61 2.39 6.62
CA ARG A 14 0.34 3.14 5.78
C ARG A 14 -0.15 3.24 4.34
N LEU A 15 -0.73 2.17 3.80
CA LEU A 15 -1.23 2.17 2.43
C LEU A 15 -2.49 3.03 2.33
N GLU A 16 -3.42 2.89 3.27
CA GLU A 16 -4.61 3.75 3.30
C GLU A 16 -4.25 5.24 3.39
N GLN A 17 -3.29 5.60 4.25
CA GLN A 17 -2.81 6.99 4.36
C GLN A 17 -2.20 7.50 3.05
N LEU A 18 -1.50 6.64 2.30
CA LEU A 18 -0.98 6.99 0.99
C LEU A 18 -2.13 7.22 0.00
N ILE A 19 -3.09 6.30 -0.09
CA ILE A 19 -4.22 6.33 -1.02
C ILE A 19 -5.13 7.54 -0.76
N THR A 20 -5.34 7.88 0.51
CA THR A 20 -6.13 9.04 0.94
C THR A 20 -5.35 10.37 0.89
N GLY A 21 -4.06 10.35 0.56
CA GLY A 21 -3.23 11.56 0.45
C GLY A 21 -2.89 12.22 1.80
N ASN A 22 -2.96 11.45 2.88
CA ASN A 22 -2.70 11.91 4.25
C ASN A 22 -1.22 11.88 4.66
N ILE A 23 -0.34 11.38 3.78
CA ILE A 23 1.12 11.43 3.96
C ILE A 23 1.64 12.81 3.52
N LYS A 24 2.26 13.53 4.45
CA LYS A 24 2.75 14.90 4.25
C LYS A 24 4.26 15.05 4.41
N GLN A 25 4.96 13.94 4.67
CA GLN A 25 6.40 13.94 4.90
C GLN A 25 7.18 14.28 3.63
N ASP A 26 8.30 14.97 3.82
CA ASP A 26 9.17 15.42 2.74
C ASP A 26 9.93 14.28 2.07
N VAL A 27 10.27 13.23 2.83
CA VAL A 27 11.04 12.07 2.37
C VAL A 27 10.23 10.80 2.58
N LEU A 28 10.05 10.01 1.53
CA LEU A 28 9.38 8.72 1.60
C LEU A 28 10.36 7.59 1.30
N VAL A 29 10.35 6.54 2.12
CA VAL A 29 11.19 5.35 1.92
C VAL A 29 10.32 4.19 1.46
N ILE A 30 10.59 3.66 0.27
CA ILE A 30 9.92 2.48 -0.30
C ILE A 30 10.91 1.32 -0.31
N GLY A 31 10.44 0.11 -0.01
CA GLY A 31 11.27 -1.08 -0.08
C GLY A 31 10.59 -2.29 0.55
N SER A 32 11.37 -3.37 0.67
CA SER A 32 10.91 -4.64 1.26
C SER A 32 11.43 -4.79 2.70
N SER A 33 11.93 -5.99 3.04
CA SER A 33 12.41 -6.36 4.38
C SER A 33 13.47 -5.44 4.96
N ARG A 34 14.47 -5.07 4.15
CA ARG A 34 15.59 -4.25 4.59
C ARG A 34 15.25 -2.76 4.56
N GLY A 35 14.39 -2.29 3.66
CA GLY A 35 13.82 -0.94 3.77
C GLY A 35 13.01 -0.76 5.07
N ALA A 36 12.26 -1.78 5.49
CA ALA A 36 11.45 -1.74 6.71
C ALA A 36 12.26 -1.84 8.02
N ARG A 37 13.48 -2.40 7.97
CA ARG A 37 14.29 -2.70 9.17
C ARG A 37 15.64 -1.96 9.22
N GLY A 38 16.16 -1.56 8.07
CA GLY A 38 17.50 -1.02 7.89
C GLY A 38 17.56 0.48 7.63
N ILE A 39 16.43 1.12 7.26
CA ILE A 39 16.34 2.58 7.18
C ILE A 39 15.37 3.07 8.24
N LEU A 40 15.93 3.62 9.31
CA LEU A 40 15.16 4.33 10.33
C LEU A 40 14.84 5.73 9.80
N ALA A 41 13.56 5.99 9.55
CA ALA A 41 13.06 7.31 9.17
C ALA A 41 13.65 8.42 10.07
N LYS A 42 13.69 8.18 11.38
CA LYS A 42 14.27 9.12 12.36
C LYS A 42 15.74 9.48 12.12
N GLU A 43 16.54 8.55 11.59
CA GLU A 43 17.94 8.83 11.27
C GLU A 43 18.06 9.70 10.01
N LEU A 44 17.21 9.48 9.01
CA LEU A 44 17.11 10.36 7.85
C LEU A 44 16.65 11.77 8.25
N GLU A 45 15.68 11.88 9.16
CA GLU A 45 15.24 13.17 9.69
C GLU A 45 16.38 13.90 10.39
N ALA A 46 17.13 13.20 11.26
CA ALA A 46 18.25 13.78 11.98
C ALA A 46 19.39 14.23 11.03
N ALA A 47 19.65 13.47 9.96
CA ALA A 47 20.73 13.75 9.02
C ALA A 47 20.38 14.86 8.01
N THR A 48 19.12 14.93 7.59
CA THR A 48 18.69 15.81 6.48
C THR A 48 17.90 17.04 6.93
N GLY A 49 17.32 17.00 8.14
CA GLY A 49 16.39 18.01 8.63
C GLY A 49 15.00 17.95 7.96
N TYR A 50 14.76 17.00 7.06
CA TYR A 50 13.48 16.78 6.41
C TYR A 50 12.65 15.75 7.15
N SER A 51 11.34 15.96 7.25
CA SER A 51 10.42 14.96 7.80
C SER A 51 10.41 13.70 6.92
N SER A 52 10.38 12.51 7.51
CA SER A 52 10.44 11.27 6.73
C SER A 52 9.46 10.19 7.17
N TYR A 53 9.05 9.37 6.22
CA TYR A 53 8.06 8.32 6.43
C TYR A 53 8.47 7.01 5.75
N ASN A 54 8.38 5.91 6.49
CA ASN A 54 8.77 4.60 5.99
C ASN A 54 7.55 3.83 5.45
N LEU A 55 7.45 3.79 4.12
CA LEU A 55 6.47 3.03 3.32
C LEU A 55 7.02 1.68 2.83
N SER A 56 7.98 1.09 3.53
CA SER A 56 8.51 -0.22 3.17
C SER A 56 7.63 -1.36 3.71
N TYR A 57 7.41 -2.39 2.90
CA TYR A 57 6.57 -3.54 3.24
C TYR A 57 7.38 -4.82 3.13
N PRO A 58 7.71 -5.51 4.24
CA PRO A 58 8.46 -6.77 4.18
C PRO A 58 7.81 -7.80 3.25
N GLY A 59 8.61 -8.50 2.44
CA GLY A 59 8.10 -9.52 1.50
C GLY A 59 7.39 -8.95 0.27
N SER A 60 7.51 -7.64 0.01
CA SER A 60 7.03 -7.03 -1.23
C SER A 60 8.05 -7.13 -2.35
N ASP A 61 7.54 -7.31 -3.57
CA ASP A 61 8.30 -7.34 -4.82
C ASP A 61 8.47 -5.93 -5.44
N ILE A 62 9.27 -5.87 -6.52
CA ILE A 62 9.51 -4.62 -7.26
C ILE A 62 8.24 -4.04 -7.88
N LEU A 63 7.28 -4.89 -8.25
CA LEU A 63 6.02 -4.45 -8.85
C LEU A 63 5.12 -3.71 -7.85
N PHE A 64 5.15 -4.13 -6.59
CA PHE A 64 4.48 -3.42 -5.51
C PHE A 64 5.20 -2.11 -5.17
N HIS A 65 6.52 -2.07 -5.25
CA HIS A 65 7.27 -0.82 -5.08
C HIS A 65 6.95 0.18 -6.21
N GLU A 66 6.80 -0.30 -7.44
CA GLU A 66 6.36 0.52 -8.58
C GLU A 66 4.95 1.08 -8.34
N PHE A 67 4.02 0.25 -7.86
CA PHE A 67 2.67 0.69 -7.49
C PHE A 67 2.72 1.79 -6.41
N LEU A 68 3.49 1.59 -5.34
CA LEU A 68 3.68 2.60 -4.29
C LEU A 68 4.29 3.88 -4.84
N LEU A 69 5.29 3.79 -5.72
CA LEU A 69 5.93 4.95 -6.34
C LEU A 69 4.91 5.77 -7.13
N LYS A 70 4.09 5.12 -7.99
CA LYS A 70 3.03 5.81 -8.74
C LYS A 70 2.06 6.52 -7.79
N LYS A 71 1.64 5.86 -6.73
CA LYS A 71 0.76 6.47 -5.73
C LYS A 71 1.41 7.60 -4.95
N CYS A 72 2.70 7.52 -4.65
CA CYS A 72 3.44 8.63 -4.03
C CYS A 72 3.47 9.86 -4.95
N LEU A 73 3.73 9.66 -6.25
CA LEU A 73 3.73 10.74 -7.24
C LEU A 73 2.35 11.37 -7.43
N GLU A 74 1.28 10.59 -7.30
CA GLU A 74 -0.11 11.07 -7.44
C GLU A 74 -0.64 11.76 -6.18
N LYS A 75 -0.29 11.25 -4.99
CA LYS A 75 -0.99 11.57 -3.73
C LYS A 75 -0.19 12.40 -2.75
N THR A 76 1.11 12.60 -3.00
CA THR A 76 2.01 13.28 -2.08
C THR A 76 2.74 14.43 -2.75
N GLN A 77 3.32 15.32 -1.93
CA GLN A 77 4.23 16.38 -2.37
C GLN A 77 5.65 16.12 -1.83
N ALA A 78 6.00 14.84 -1.62
CA ALA A 78 7.31 14.46 -1.13
C ALA A 78 8.40 15.00 -2.07
N LYS A 79 9.43 15.60 -1.48
CA LYS A 79 10.59 16.16 -2.19
C LYS A 79 11.55 15.07 -2.64
N MET A 80 11.58 13.96 -1.90
CA MET A 80 12.46 12.84 -2.17
C MET A 80 11.76 11.51 -1.91
N ILE A 81 11.96 10.56 -2.82
CA ILE A 81 11.55 9.17 -2.64
C ILE A 81 12.82 8.32 -2.71
N VAL A 82 13.08 7.56 -1.64
CA VAL A 82 14.20 6.66 -1.51
C VAL A 82 13.70 5.23 -1.75
N LEU A 83 14.14 4.62 -2.85
CA LEU A 83 13.85 3.23 -3.13
C LEU A 83 15.00 2.34 -2.65
N VAL A 84 14.70 1.41 -1.75
CA VAL A 84 15.68 0.48 -1.16
C VAL A 84 15.69 -0.81 -1.97
N LEU A 85 16.74 -0.98 -2.78
CA LEU A 85 17.02 -2.19 -3.54
C LEU A 85 18.35 -2.76 -3.05
N ASP A 86 18.30 -3.89 -2.36
CA ASP A 86 19.50 -4.49 -1.76
C ASP A 86 19.59 -6.00 -1.94
N ASP A 87 18.59 -6.60 -2.58
CA ASP A 87 18.59 -8.00 -2.94
C ASP A 87 18.38 -8.09 -4.46
N PRO A 88 19.29 -8.73 -5.22
CA PRO A 88 19.02 -9.11 -6.60
C PRO A 88 17.70 -9.86 -6.73
N GLY A 89 17.28 -10.56 -5.67
CA GLY A 89 16.00 -11.25 -5.60
C GLY A 89 14.75 -10.38 -5.66
N ALA A 90 14.86 -9.06 -5.52
CA ALA A 90 13.77 -8.17 -5.88
C ALA A 90 13.43 -8.19 -7.39
N PHE A 91 14.37 -8.67 -8.23
CA PHE A 91 14.21 -8.78 -9.69
C PHE A 91 13.92 -10.21 -10.17
N TYR A 92 13.86 -11.19 -9.25
CA TYR A 92 13.58 -12.59 -9.58
C TYR A 92 12.24 -13.01 -8.98
N ASP A 93 11.49 -13.85 -9.69
CA ASP A 93 10.25 -14.45 -9.16
C ASP A 93 10.59 -15.46 -8.05
N TYR A 94 10.37 -15.05 -6.80
CA TYR A 94 10.46 -15.93 -5.63
C TYR A 94 9.07 -16.14 -5.04
N GLU A 95 8.73 -17.38 -4.68
CA GLU A 95 7.42 -17.70 -4.07
C GLU A 95 7.14 -16.92 -2.76
N THR A 96 8.18 -16.38 -2.11
CA THR A 96 8.08 -15.66 -0.83
C THR A 96 8.02 -14.14 -0.98
N ILE A 97 8.35 -13.58 -2.15
CA ILE A 97 8.35 -12.15 -2.43
C ILE A 97 7.27 -11.90 -3.47
N ASN A 98 6.17 -11.26 -3.07
CA ASN A 98 5.00 -11.11 -3.92
C ASN A 98 4.46 -9.68 -3.86
N PHE A 99 3.67 -9.34 -4.87
CA PHE A 99 2.82 -8.18 -4.81
C PHE A 99 1.90 -8.28 -3.58
N ARG A 100 1.83 -7.24 -2.75
CA ARG A 100 1.16 -7.27 -1.45
C ARG A 100 -0.36 -7.17 -1.56
N TYR A 101 -0.97 -8.16 -2.19
CA TYR A 101 -2.42 -8.27 -2.31
C TYR A 101 -3.12 -8.25 -0.95
N ASP A 102 -2.49 -8.81 0.08
CA ASP A 102 -2.97 -8.78 1.46
C ASP A 102 -3.13 -7.36 2.02
N LYS A 103 -2.38 -6.38 1.49
CA LYS A 103 -2.52 -4.96 1.82
C LYS A 103 -3.58 -4.24 0.98
N LEU A 104 -3.77 -4.67 -0.27
CA LEU A 104 -4.79 -4.07 -1.15
C LEU A 104 -6.21 -4.56 -0.80
N TYR A 105 -6.40 -5.83 -0.46
CA TYR A 105 -7.72 -6.42 -0.24
C TYR A 105 -8.57 -5.75 0.85
N PRO A 106 -8.00 -5.31 2.00
CA PRO A 106 -8.73 -4.50 2.98
C PRO A 106 -9.23 -3.17 2.41
N LEU A 107 -8.50 -2.61 1.45
CA LEU A 107 -8.75 -1.30 0.82
C LEU A 107 -9.54 -1.40 -0.49
N ILE A 108 -10.21 -2.53 -0.75
CA ILE A 108 -10.99 -2.77 -1.97
C ILE A 108 -12.16 -1.78 -2.19
N TYR A 109 -12.48 -0.95 -1.20
CA TYR A 109 -13.50 0.09 -1.33
C TYR A 109 -13.02 1.32 -2.10
N TYR A 110 -11.71 1.55 -2.16
CA TYR A 110 -11.12 2.61 -2.96
C TYR A 110 -11.13 2.21 -4.45
N PRO A 111 -11.72 3.01 -5.36
CA PRO A 111 -11.80 2.67 -6.79
C PRO A 111 -10.45 2.33 -7.41
N GLU A 112 -9.41 3.12 -7.09
CA GLU A 112 -8.06 2.91 -7.60
C GLU A 112 -7.42 1.59 -7.14
N ILE A 113 -7.77 1.11 -5.94
CA ILE A 113 -7.33 -0.19 -5.45
C ILE A 113 -8.04 -1.31 -6.21
N ARG A 114 -9.34 -1.17 -6.49
CA ARG A 114 -10.08 -2.14 -7.32
C ARG A 114 -9.52 -2.23 -8.73
N GLU A 115 -9.24 -1.09 -9.34
CA GLU A 115 -8.68 -1.02 -10.69
C GLU A 115 -7.32 -1.74 -10.74
N GLU A 116 -6.43 -1.49 -9.77
CA GLU A 116 -5.15 -2.17 -9.69
C GLU A 116 -5.31 -3.69 -9.51
N LEU A 117 -6.23 -4.14 -8.66
CA LEU A 117 -6.52 -5.56 -8.44
C LEU A 117 -7.05 -6.23 -9.72
N VAL A 118 -7.96 -5.56 -10.45
CA VAL A 118 -8.51 -6.07 -11.72
C VAL A 118 -7.44 -6.17 -12.80
N LEU A 119 -6.57 -5.17 -12.90
CA LEU A 119 -5.46 -5.14 -13.86
C LEU A 119 -4.48 -6.30 -13.64
N ARG A 120 -4.15 -6.61 -12.38
CA ARG A 120 -3.12 -7.60 -12.03
C ARG A 120 -3.61 -9.03 -11.93
N GLU A 121 -4.80 -9.26 -11.39
CA GLU A 121 -5.26 -10.63 -11.14
C GLU A 121 -5.85 -11.33 -12.37
N LYS A 122 -6.00 -10.63 -13.51
CA LYS A 122 -6.83 -11.08 -14.65
C LYS A 122 -8.23 -11.57 -14.20
N LYS A 123 -8.70 -11.20 -13.00
CA LYS A 123 -10.01 -11.62 -12.49
C LYS A 123 -11.09 -10.80 -13.16
N ILE A 124 -12.19 -11.47 -13.49
CA ILE A 124 -13.36 -10.87 -14.10
C ILE A 124 -13.90 -9.81 -13.14
N LYS A 125 -13.96 -8.54 -13.57
CA LYS A 125 -14.45 -7.38 -12.82
C LYS A 125 -15.70 -7.68 -11.97
N TYR A 126 -16.62 -8.49 -12.48
CA TYR A 126 -17.84 -8.91 -11.78
C TYR A 126 -17.58 -9.69 -10.48
N VAL A 127 -16.52 -10.49 -10.37
CA VAL A 127 -16.17 -11.21 -9.13
C VAL A 127 -15.67 -10.24 -8.08
N VAL A 128 -14.86 -9.26 -8.47
CA VAL A 128 -14.40 -8.18 -7.58
C VAL A 128 -15.59 -7.36 -7.11
N ASP A 129 -16.47 -6.95 -8.03
CA ASP A 129 -17.70 -6.22 -7.71
C ASP A 129 -18.64 -7.04 -6.79
N TRP A 130 -18.72 -8.37 -6.98
CA TRP A 130 -19.52 -9.27 -6.14
C TRP A 130 -18.92 -9.46 -4.75
N VAL A 131 -17.60 -9.61 -4.62
CA VAL A 131 -16.90 -9.66 -3.32
C VAL A 131 -17.09 -8.34 -2.57
N VAL A 132 -17.00 -7.20 -3.26
CA VAL A 132 -17.29 -5.89 -2.68
C VAL A 132 -18.74 -5.82 -2.22
N ALA A 133 -19.71 -6.18 -3.06
CA ALA A 133 -21.13 -6.18 -2.70
C ALA A 133 -21.44 -7.11 -1.51
N TYR A 134 -20.85 -8.31 -1.49
CA TYR A 134 -20.96 -9.25 -0.37
C TYR A 134 -20.39 -8.66 0.92
N ARG A 135 -19.20 -8.04 0.88
CA ARG A 135 -18.57 -7.44 2.06
C ARG A 135 -19.28 -6.18 2.55
N ILE A 136 -19.84 -5.38 1.65
CA ILE A 136 -20.76 -4.29 2.00
C ILE A 136 -21.94 -4.89 2.77
N ARG A 137 -22.59 -5.92 2.23
CA ARG A 137 -23.72 -6.59 2.90
C ARG A 137 -23.38 -7.11 4.29
N GLU A 138 -22.22 -7.75 4.50
CA GLU A 138 -21.84 -8.22 5.84
C GLU A 138 -21.51 -7.08 6.81
N SER A 139 -21.03 -5.94 6.31
CA SER A 139 -20.78 -4.74 7.13
C SER A 139 -22.09 -4.05 7.58
N PHE A 140 -23.21 -4.39 6.96
CA PHE A 140 -24.56 -3.96 7.32
C PHE A 140 -25.40 -5.19 7.73
N PRO A 141 -25.30 -5.67 8.99
CA PRO A 141 -26.19 -6.73 9.45
C PRO A 141 -27.63 -6.28 9.26
N SER A 142 -28.41 -7.08 8.53
CA SER A 142 -29.83 -6.86 8.30
C SER A 142 -30.57 -6.81 9.64
N SER A 143 -30.70 -5.63 10.23
CA SER A 143 -31.67 -5.39 11.30
C SER A 143 -33.02 -5.11 10.65
N LEU A 144 -33.70 -6.17 10.24
CA LEU A 144 -35.14 -6.25 10.00
C LEU A 144 -35.63 -7.60 10.53
#